data_AF-U4TQR1-F1
#
_entry.id   AF-U4TQR1-F1
#
_cell.length_a   1.000
_cell.length_b   1.000
_cell.length_c   1.000
_cell.angle_alpha   90.00
_cell.angle_beta   90.00
_cell.angle_gamma   90.00
#
_symmetry.space_group_name_H-M   'P 1'
#
loop_
_entity.id
_entity.type
_entity.pdbx_description
1 polymer ?
#
loop_
_entity_poly.entity_id
_entity_poly.type
_entity_poly.pdbx_seq_one_letter_code
_entity_poly.pdbx_strand_id
1 'polypeptide(L)'
;MSAVSESKDLQHVDQLSVLNSAMTAASLNLPINQNLGFFYLVPYKGIAQAQMGYKGYIQLAQRSGQYQRLNAIPVYADEFGSWNPLTEELDYTPHFEDRKASDKPVGYVGFFKLANGFEKTVYWSRKQIEAHRDRFSKSSKSSASPWNTDFDAMALKTVLRNLITKWGPMTTDIQRANDADEGDYKNDLSTDTSEPKDVTPGASLEQFLGETDQQQKPATKPAPKKKAEEAKPNDLKPDVTHDPNEHTEQTSLSDDDLPFD
;
A
#
# COMPACT_ATOMS: atom_id res chain seq x y z
N MET A 1 -0.54 -8.70 -31.97
CA MET A 1 0.54 -9.69 -31.87
C MET A 1 0.47 -10.35 -30.51
N SER A 2 0.88 -11.61 -30.37
CA SER A 2 0.83 -12.34 -29.09
C SER A 2 2.08 -12.02 -28.27
N ALA A 3 1.96 -11.88 -26.94
CA ALA A 3 3.11 -11.58 -26.06
C ALA A 3 4.26 -12.61 -26.19
N VAL A 4 3.93 -13.87 -26.52
CA VAL A 4 4.91 -14.95 -26.76
C VAL A 4 5.62 -14.81 -28.11
N SER A 5 4.98 -14.18 -29.09
CA SER A 5 5.63 -13.91 -30.39
C SER A 5 6.64 -12.76 -30.33
N GLU A 6 6.51 -11.86 -29.36
CA GLU A 6 7.41 -10.72 -29.17
C GLU A 6 8.72 -11.10 -28.46
N SER A 7 8.74 -12.20 -27.68
CA SER A 7 9.93 -12.70 -26.99
C SER A 7 10.25 -14.13 -27.41
N LYS A 8 11.37 -14.33 -28.10
CA LYS A 8 11.85 -15.67 -28.48
C LYS A 8 12.07 -16.57 -27.27
N ASP A 9 12.51 -15.99 -26.15
CA ASP A 9 12.80 -16.73 -24.92
C ASP A 9 11.51 -17.24 -24.24
N LEU A 10 10.37 -16.55 -24.43
CA LEU A 10 9.06 -17.02 -23.97
C LEU A 10 8.53 -18.24 -24.76
N GLN A 11 9.17 -18.63 -25.86
CA GLN A 11 8.84 -19.87 -26.57
C GLN A 11 9.45 -21.10 -25.90
N HIS A 12 10.45 -20.91 -25.03
CA HIS A 12 11.24 -21.97 -24.40
C HIS A 12 10.94 -22.15 -22.91
N VAL A 13 9.90 -21.50 -22.40
CA VAL A 13 9.44 -21.64 -21.01
C VAL A 13 8.26 -22.61 -20.91
N ASP A 14 8.02 -23.11 -19.70
CA ASP A 14 6.86 -23.94 -19.41
C ASP A 14 5.55 -23.22 -19.81
N GLN A 15 4.74 -23.87 -20.64
CA GLN A 15 3.55 -23.26 -21.23
C GLN A 15 2.46 -23.00 -20.18
N LEU A 16 2.38 -23.83 -19.13
CA LEU A 16 1.46 -23.62 -18.02
C LEU A 16 1.83 -22.36 -17.22
N SER A 17 3.12 -22.10 -17.01
CA SER A 17 3.59 -20.86 -16.37
C SER A 17 3.21 -19.58 -17.16
N VAL A 18 3.19 -19.65 -18.50
CA VAL A 18 2.70 -18.56 -19.36
C VAL A 18 1.21 -18.34 -19.16
N LEU A 19 0.42 -19.41 -19.15
CA LEU A 19 -1.02 -19.34 -18.93
C LEU A 19 -1.36 -18.75 -17.55
N ASN A 20 -0.68 -19.21 -16.50
CA ASN A 20 -0.88 -18.72 -15.14
C ASN A 20 -0.52 -17.23 -15.04
N SER A 21 0.62 -16.82 -15.59
CA SER A 21 1.03 -15.40 -15.62
C SER A 21 0.03 -14.53 -16.39
N ALA A 22 -0.52 -15.06 -17.50
CA ALA A 22 -1.53 -14.37 -18.28
C ALA A 22 -2.88 -14.26 -17.54
N MET A 23 -3.27 -15.30 -16.80
CA MET A 23 -4.46 -15.29 -15.96
C MET A 23 -4.36 -14.25 -14.85
N THR A 24 -3.18 -14.10 -14.22
CA THR A 24 -2.92 -13.01 -13.26
C THR A 24 -3.12 -11.64 -13.88
N ALA A 25 -2.54 -11.38 -15.06
CA ALA A 25 -2.72 -10.11 -15.77
C ALA A 25 -4.21 -9.82 -16.08
N ALA A 26 -4.93 -10.85 -16.52
CA ALA A 26 -6.37 -10.77 -16.79
C ALA A 26 -7.17 -10.47 -15.51
N SER A 27 -6.82 -11.09 -14.38
CA SER A 27 -7.48 -10.85 -13.08
C SER A 27 -7.33 -9.40 -12.61
N LEU A 28 -6.21 -8.76 -12.95
CA LEU A 28 -5.91 -7.36 -12.64
C LEU A 28 -6.45 -6.39 -13.71
N ASN A 29 -7.01 -6.95 -14.80
CA ASN A 29 -7.43 -6.21 -15.98
C ASN A 29 -6.32 -5.29 -16.50
N LEU A 30 -5.11 -5.86 -16.63
CA LEU A 30 -3.93 -5.20 -17.18
C LEU A 30 -3.52 -5.87 -18.49
N PRO A 31 -3.25 -5.11 -19.56
CA PRO A 31 -2.83 -5.69 -20.82
C PRO A 31 -1.38 -6.18 -20.73
N ILE A 32 -1.13 -7.35 -21.31
CA ILE A 32 0.21 -7.91 -21.46
C ILE A 32 0.83 -7.33 -22.72
N ASN A 33 1.36 -6.13 -22.62
CA ASN A 33 2.10 -5.46 -23.69
C ASN A 33 3.33 -4.80 -23.09
N GLN A 34 4.51 -5.27 -23.49
CA GLN A 34 5.78 -4.84 -22.90
C GLN A 34 6.03 -3.33 -23.09
N ASN A 35 5.50 -2.75 -24.17
CA ASN A 35 5.65 -1.32 -24.47
C ASN A 35 4.81 -0.42 -23.56
N LEU A 36 3.67 -0.92 -23.06
CA LEU A 36 2.79 -0.15 -22.18
C LEU A 36 3.35 -0.04 -20.76
N GLY A 37 4.16 -1.02 -20.34
CA GLY A 37 4.83 -1.05 -19.04
C GLY A 37 3.92 -1.27 -17.84
N PHE A 38 2.74 -1.84 -18.06
CA PHE A 38 1.80 -2.21 -17.02
C PHE A 38 2.13 -3.57 -16.41
N PHE A 39 2.37 -4.58 -17.25
CA PHE A 39 2.58 -5.96 -16.82
C PHE A 39 3.52 -6.65 -17.80
N TYR A 40 4.46 -7.43 -17.28
CA TYR A 40 5.50 -8.10 -18.06
C TYR A 40 5.44 -9.61 -17.82
N LEU A 41 5.72 -10.38 -18.87
CA LEU A 41 6.07 -11.80 -18.75
C LEU A 41 7.57 -11.90 -18.93
N VAL A 42 8.26 -12.24 -17.85
CA VAL A 42 9.72 -12.34 -17.85
C VAL A 42 10.12 -13.81 -17.81
N PRO A 43 10.82 -14.32 -18.84
CA PRO A 43 11.35 -15.68 -18.80
C PRO A 43 12.50 -15.73 -17.79
N TYR A 44 12.41 -16.64 -16.82
CA TYR A 44 13.47 -16.89 -15.86
C TYR A 44 13.56 -18.37 -15.55
N LYS A 45 14.75 -18.97 -15.73
CA LYS A 45 15.02 -20.39 -15.45
C LYS A 45 13.97 -21.37 -16.04
N GLY A 46 13.49 -21.09 -17.26
CA GLY A 46 12.53 -21.96 -17.95
C GLY A 46 11.07 -21.79 -17.54
N ILE A 47 10.73 -20.80 -16.71
CA ILE A 47 9.35 -20.43 -16.40
C ILE A 47 9.06 -18.98 -16.81
N ALA A 48 7.85 -18.68 -17.24
CA ALA A 48 7.36 -17.32 -17.40
C ALA A 48 6.90 -16.78 -16.04
N GLN A 49 7.46 -15.64 -15.66
CA GLN A 49 7.09 -14.93 -14.44
C GLN A 49 6.25 -13.72 -14.77
N ALA A 50 5.11 -13.61 -14.08
CA ALA A 50 4.35 -12.38 -13.99
C ALA A 50 5.17 -11.34 -13.21
N GLN A 51 5.51 -10.22 -13.84
CA GLN A 51 6.14 -9.10 -13.16
C GLN A 51 5.31 -7.85 -13.35
N MET A 52 4.99 -7.20 -12.24
CA MET A 52 4.18 -5.99 -12.28
C MET A 52 5.05 -4.80 -12.70
N GLY A 53 4.61 -4.08 -13.72
CA GLY A 53 5.22 -2.82 -14.12
C GLY A 53 4.84 -1.69 -13.17
N TYR A 54 5.70 -0.70 -13.01
CA TYR A 54 5.41 0.45 -12.13
C TYR A 54 4.20 1.26 -12.61
N LYS A 55 4.00 1.35 -13.94
CA LYS A 55 2.78 1.96 -14.50
C LYS A 55 1.55 1.13 -14.18
N GLY A 56 1.69 -0.18 -13.99
CA GLY A 56 0.61 -1.06 -13.54
C GLY A 56 0.15 -0.66 -12.14
N TYR A 57 1.10 -0.46 -11.21
CA TYR A 57 0.78 0.06 -9.87
C TYR A 57 0.12 1.45 -9.92
N ILE A 58 0.61 2.37 -10.77
CA ILE A 58 -0.04 3.69 -10.97
C ILE A 58 -1.47 3.51 -11.48
N GLN A 59 -1.68 2.64 -12.47
CA GLN A 59 -2.98 2.41 -13.06
C GLN A 59 -3.98 1.83 -12.05
N LEU A 60 -3.53 0.88 -11.23
CA LEU A 60 -4.34 0.31 -10.16
C LEU A 60 -4.64 1.36 -9.08
N ALA A 61 -3.66 2.20 -8.72
CA ALA A 61 -3.86 3.32 -7.81
C ALA A 61 -4.90 4.32 -8.35
N GLN A 62 -4.81 4.70 -9.63
CA GLN A 62 -5.78 5.60 -10.28
C GLN A 62 -7.19 4.97 -10.34
N ARG A 63 -7.29 3.69 -10.73
CA ARG A 63 -8.58 2.97 -10.81
C ARG A 63 -9.28 2.87 -9.46
N SER A 64 -8.54 2.91 -8.36
CA SER A 64 -9.14 2.91 -7.01
C SER A 64 -9.98 4.16 -6.74
N GLY A 65 -9.74 5.27 -7.46
CA GLY A 65 -10.39 6.56 -7.22
C GLY A 65 -10.00 7.25 -5.90
N GLN A 66 -9.08 6.67 -5.12
CA GLN A 66 -8.71 7.17 -3.80
C GLN A 66 -7.56 8.18 -3.82
N TYR A 67 -6.77 8.22 -4.90
CA TYR A 67 -5.60 9.09 -5.01
C TYR A 67 -5.99 10.43 -5.64
N GLN A 68 -5.74 11.52 -4.92
CA GLN A 68 -5.86 12.89 -5.44
C GLN A 68 -4.56 13.35 -6.09
N ARG A 69 -3.41 13.01 -5.50
CA ARG A 69 -2.08 13.29 -6.04
C ARG A 69 -1.20 12.06 -5.87
N LEU A 70 -0.39 11.76 -6.86
CA LEU A 70 0.61 10.70 -6.82
C LEU A 70 1.76 11.13 -7.73
N ASN A 71 2.94 11.35 -7.17
CA ASN A 71 4.10 11.79 -7.93
C ASN A 71 5.40 11.26 -7.31
N ALA A 72 6.45 11.17 -8.14
CA ALA A 72 7.81 11.00 -7.67
C ALA A 72 8.74 11.87 -8.52
N ILE A 73 9.71 12.50 -7.87
CA ILE A 73 10.67 13.40 -8.52
C ILE A 73 12.11 13.11 -8.08
N PRO A 74 13.10 13.29 -8.97
CA PRO A 74 14.48 13.44 -8.54
C PRO A 74 14.64 14.77 -7.81
N VAL A 75 15.52 14.81 -6.81
CA VAL A 75 15.87 16.04 -6.09
C VAL A 75 17.36 16.25 -6.19
N TYR A 76 17.75 17.47 -6.59
CA TYR A 76 19.14 17.87 -6.76
C TYR A 76 19.68 18.63 -5.53
N ALA A 77 21.00 18.79 -5.47
CA ALA A 77 21.66 19.37 -4.30
C ALA A 77 21.23 20.81 -3.99
N ASP A 78 20.93 21.58 -5.04
CA ASP A 78 20.46 22.96 -4.96
C ASP A 78 18.98 23.08 -4.57
N GLU A 79 18.19 22.02 -4.74
CA GLU A 79 16.77 21.98 -4.38
C GLU A 79 16.52 21.41 -2.97
N PHE A 80 17.51 20.71 -2.42
CA PHE A 80 17.40 19.96 -1.17
C PHE A 80 17.91 20.78 0.01
N GLY A 81 17.00 21.19 0.90
CA GLY A 81 17.36 21.81 2.18
C GLY A 81 17.60 20.76 3.26
N SER A 82 16.54 20.07 3.68
CA SER A 82 16.56 19.08 4.75
C SER A 82 15.42 18.07 4.65
N TRP A 83 15.58 16.91 5.29
CA TRP A 83 14.56 15.86 5.35
C TRP A 83 14.36 15.39 6.78
N ASN A 84 13.12 15.49 7.28
CA ASN A 84 12.73 14.94 8.57
C ASN A 84 11.96 13.62 8.37
N PRO A 85 12.57 12.44 8.62
CA PRO A 85 11.90 11.16 8.42
C PRO A 85 10.77 10.87 9.41
N LEU A 86 10.68 11.61 10.53
CA LEU A 86 9.64 11.43 11.53
C LEU A 86 8.35 12.20 11.17
N THR A 87 8.49 13.46 10.76
CA THR A 87 7.35 14.30 10.36
C THR A 87 7.04 14.20 8.86
N GLU A 88 7.92 13.55 8.09
CA GLU A 88 7.81 13.43 6.63
C GLU A 88 7.87 14.79 5.91
N GLU A 89 8.47 15.78 6.56
CA GLU A 89 8.68 17.11 6.01
C GLU A 89 9.98 17.16 5.22
N LEU A 90 9.85 17.60 3.97
CA LEU A 90 10.96 17.87 3.08
C LEU A 90 11.03 19.38 2.85
N ASP A 91 12.16 19.98 3.21
CA ASP A 91 12.49 21.33 2.79
C ASP A 91 12.99 21.27 1.34
N TYR A 92 12.09 21.60 0.42
CA TYR A 92 12.28 21.53 -1.04
C TYR A 92 12.02 22.89 -1.66
N THR A 93 13.05 23.43 -2.33
CA THR A 93 12.94 24.66 -3.11
C THR A 93 13.07 24.33 -4.59
N PRO A 94 12.00 24.48 -5.40
CA PRO A 94 12.06 24.14 -6.82
C PRO A 94 12.96 25.13 -7.57
N HIS A 95 13.85 24.60 -8.40
CA HIS A 95 14.62 25.38 -9.36
C HIS A 95 14.12 25.08 -10.77
N PHE A 96 13.77 26.13 -11.52
CA PHE A 96 13.15 26.02 -12.86
C PHE A 96 14.15 26.05 -14.02
N GLU A 97 15.44 25.91 -13.73
CA GLU A 97 16.49 25.90 -14.76
C GLU A 97 16.65 24.51 -15.37
N ASP A 98 16.96 24.46 -16.67
CA ASP A 98 17.27 23.22 -17.36
C ASP A 98 18.53 22.57 -16.76
N ARG A 99 18.40 21.29 -16.40
CA ARG A 99 19.51 20.50 -15.84
C ARG A 99 20.49 20.05 -16.91
N LYS A 100 21.78 20.03 -16.58
CA LYS A 100 22.80 19.44 -17.46
C LYS A 100 22.76 17.93 -17.33
N ALA A 101 23.14 17.22 -18.41
CA ALA A 101 23.24 15.76 -18.38
C ALA A 101 24.27 15.21 -17.36
N SER A 102 25.20 16.04 -16.90
CA SER A 102 26.17 15.70 -15.86
C SER A 102 25.59 15.76 -14.44
N ASP A 103 24.45 16.44 -14.27
CA ASP A 103 23.89 16.73 -12.96
C ASP A 103 23.25 15.47 -12.41
N LYS A 104 23.50 15.23 -11.13
CA LYS A 104 23.19 13.97 -10.47
C LYS A 104 22.25 14.27 -9.30
N PRO A 105 21.06 13.65 -9.26
CA PRO A 105 20.17 13.79 -8.10
C PRO A 105 20.87 13.32 -6.82
N VAL A 106 20.66 14.05 -5.73
CA VAL A 106 21.11 13.66 -4.37
C VAL A 106 20.15 12.65 -3.75
N GLY A 107 18.88 12.66 -4.18
CA GLY A 107 17.87 11.70 -3.77
C GLY A 107 16.62 11.77 -4.63
N TYR A 108 15.61 11.03 -4.20
CA TYR A 108 14.35 10.85 -4.89
C TYR A 108 13.22 10.94 -3.88
N VAL A 109 12.19 11.68 -4.23
CA VAL A 109 11.02 11.90 -3.38
C VAL A 109 9.83 11.23 -4.01
N GLY A 110 9.06 10.52 -3.21
CA GLY A 110 7.73 10.03 -3.55
C GLY A 110 6.70 10.73 -2.67
N PHE A 111 5.58 11.13 -3.27
CA PHE A 111 4.48 11.78 -2.58
C PHE A 111 3.14 11.23 -3.08
N PHE A 112 2.21 11.00 -2.16
CA PHE A 112 0.80 10.95 -2.53
C PHE A 112 -0.07 11.69 -1.53
N LYS A 113 -1.24 12.09 -2.03
CA LYS A 113 -2.37 12.58 -1.26
C LYS A 113 -3.61 11.79 -1.63
N LEU A 114 -4.32 11.28 -0.64
CA LEU A 114 -5.59 10.60 -0.82
C LEU A 114 -6.76 11.58 -0.73
N ALA A 115 -7.91 11.17 -1.26
CA ALA A 115 -9.15 11.95 -1.23
C ALA A 115 -9.65 12.24 0.20
N ASN A 116 -9.29 11.40 1.18
CA ASN A 116 -9.61 11.60 2.60
C ASN A 116 -8.64 12.56 3.33
N GLY A 117 -7.68 13.16 2.62
CA GLY A 117 -6.69 14.07 3.18
C GLY A 117 -5.44 13.41 3.76
N PHE A 118 -5.34 12.08 3.77
CA PHE A 118 -4.09 11.41 4.16
C PHE A 118 -3.00 11.69 3.13
N GLU A 119 -1.86 12.13 3.62
CA GLU A 119 -0.67 12.43 2.83
C GLU A 119 0.49 11.57 3.30
N LYS A 120 1.35 11.20 2.35
CA LYS A 120 2.56 10.44 2.62
C LYS A 120 3.69 10.96 1.76
N THR A 121 4.80 11.30 2.41
CA THR A 121 6.04 11.69 1.72
C THR A 121 7.14 10.70 2.10
N VAL A 122 7.92 10.29 1.12
CA VAL A 122 9.11 9.48 1.34
C VAL A 122 10.28 10.08 0.59
N TYR A 123 11.44 10.11 1.23
CA TYR A 123 12.70 10.48 0.61
C TYR A 123 13.66 9.31 0.66
N TRP A 124 14.25 9.00 -0.48
CA TRP A 124 15.34 8.04 -0.62
C TRP A 124 16.57 8.76 -1.14
N SER A 125 17.61 8.81 -0.33
CA SER A 125 18.92 9.28 -0.80
C SER A 125 19.40 8.40 -1.95
N ARG A 126 20.21 8.97 -2.83
CA ARG A 126 20.84 8.23 -3.93
C ARG A 126 21.55 6.97 -3.43
N LYS A 127 22.24 7.05 -2.29
CA LYS A 127 22.92 5.92 -1.65
C LYS A 127 21.95 4.79 -1.26
N GLN A 128 20.76 5.12 -0.76
CA GLN A 128 19.74 4.12 -0.44
C GLN A 128 19.21 3.43 -1.70
N ILE A 129 19.04 4.18 -2.80
CA ILE A 129 18.65 3.62 -4.10
C ILE A 129 19.75 2.69 -4.65
N GLU A 130 21.01 3.10 -4.59
CA GLU A 130 22.15 2.27 -5.00
C GLU A 130 22.23 0.98 -4.17
N ALA A 131 22.04 1.07 -2.85
CA ALA A 131 21.97 -0.11 -1.99
C ALA A 131 20.80 -1.04 -2.33
N HIS A 132 19.64 -0.48 -2.68
CA HIS A 132 18.49 -1.26 -3.15
C HIS A 132 18.79 -1.96 -4.47
N ARG A 133 19.34 -1.24 -5.45
CA ARG A 133 19.78 -1.81 -6.73
C ARG A 133 20.71 -3.00 -6.49
N ASP A 134 21.73 -2.84 -5.66
CA ASP A 134 22.75 -3.87 -5.46
C ASP A 134 22.18 -5.11 -4.76
N ARG A 135 21.14 -4.94 -3.93
CA ARG A 135 20.45 -6.04 -3.26
C ARG A 135 19.48 -6.81 -4.17
N PHE A 136 18.72 -6.12 -5.01
CA PHE A 136 17.58 -6.72 -5.74
C PHE A 136 17.83 -6.92 -7.23
N SER A 137 18.85 -6.28 -7.82
CA SER A 137 19.13 -6.39 -9.26
C SER A 137 20.43 -7.15 -9.50
N LYS A 138 20.33 -8.47 -9.72
CA LYS A 138 21.49 -9.33 -10.05
C LYS A 138 22.23 -8.88 -11.33
N SER A 139 21.53 -8.25 -12.26
CA SER A 139 22.06 -7.71 -13.50
C SER A 139 22.59 -6.27 -13.38
N SER A 140 22.58 -5.65 -12.19
CA SER A 140 23.03 -4.25 -12.01
C SER A 140 24.46 -3.99 -12.50
N LYS A 141 25.30 -5.03 -12.48
CA LYS A 141 26.71 -4.98 -12.91
C LYS A 141 26.89 -5.03 -14.44
N SER A 142 25.86 -5.38 -15.19
CA SER A 142 25.91 -5.40 -16.66
C SER A 142 25.78 -4.00 -17.23
N SER A 143 26.62 -3.61 -18.19
CA SER A 143 26.54 -2.29 -18.85
C SER A 143 25.18 -2.06 -19.54
N ALA A 144 24.55 -3.12 -20.03
CA ALA A 144 23.22 -3.07 -20.64
C ALA A 144 22.06 -3.04 -19.62
N SER A 145 22.35 -2.98 -18.32
CA SER A 145 21.32 -2.91 -17.29
C SER A 145 20.59 -1.56 -17.36
N PRO A 146 19.25 -1.54 -17.21
CA PRO A 146 18.48 -0.31 -17.07
C PRO A 146 18.97 0.58 -15.92
N TRP A 147 19.60 -0.01 -14.90
CA TRP A 147 20.22 0.75 -13.81
C TRP A 147 21.45 1.55 -14.22
N ASN A 148 22.07 1.23 -15.36
CA ASN A 148 23.24 1.93 -15.89
C ASN A 148 22.87 2.84 -17.06
N THR A 149 21.87 2.49 -17.86
CA THR A 149 21.38 3.33 -18.97
C THR A 149 20.42 4.42 -18.49
N ASP A 150 19.50 4.08 -17.57
CA ASP A 150 18.38 4.93 -17.15
C ASP A 150 18.17 4.87 -15.62
N PHE A 151 19.22 5.23 -14.87
CA PHE A 151 19.24 5.13 -13.41
C PHE A 151 18.07 5.89 -12.74
N ASP A 152 17.81 7.12 -13.17
CA ASP A 152 16.80 7.98 -12.54
C ASP A 152 15.39 7.42 -12.74
N ALA A 153 15.08 6.88 -13.92
CA ALA A 153 13.81 6.22 -14.19
C ALA A 153 13.62 4.98 -13.30
N MET A 154 14.70 4.21 -13.10
CA MET A 154 14.68 3.04 -12.20
C MET A 154 14.51 3.44 -10.73
N ALA A 155 15.17 4.50 -10.29
CA ALA A 155 15.05 5.03 -8.94
C ALA A 155 13.62 5.52 -8.67
N LEU A 156 13.04 6.31 -9.58
CA LEU A 156 11.66 6.79 -9.48
C LEU A 156 10.67 5.64 -9.43
N LYS A 157 10.83 4.62 -10.29
CA LYS A 157 10.04 3.39 -10.23
C LYS A 157 10.14 2.73 -8.86
N THR A 158 11.34 2.60 -8.30
CA THR A 158 11.55 1.95 -6.99
C THR A 158 10.87 2.74 -5.87
N VAL A 159 11.03 4.05 -5.83
CA VAL A 159 10.41 4.91 -4.81
C VAL A 159 8.89 4.84 -4.92
N LEU A 160 8.34 4.95 -6.13
CA LEU A 160 6.91 4.95 -6.35
C LEU A 160 6.26 3.60 -6.02
N ARG A 161 6.87 2.48 -6.45
CA ARG A 161 6.41 1.14 -6.08
C ARG A 161 6.42 1.00 -4.56
N ASN A 162 7.52 1.35 -3.90
CA ASN A 162 7.63 1.25 -2.45
C ASN A 162 6.57 2.09 -1.74
N LEU A 163 6.31 3.30 -2.25
CA LEU A 163 5.34 4.23 -1.72
C LEU A 163 3.91 3.65 -1.76
N ILE A 164 3.50 3.17 -2.94
CA ILE A 164 2.15 2.63 -3.15
C ILE A 164 1.97 1.34 -2.34
N THR A 165 2.93 0.42 -2.36
CA THR A 165 2.74 -0.90 -1.76
C THR A 165 2.77 -0.89 -0.23
N LYS A 166 3.48 0.06 0.39
CA LYS A 166 3.59 0.14 1.85
C LYS A 166 2.54 1.02 2.52
N TRP A 167 2.16 2.14 1.89
CA TRP A 167 1.30 3.14 2.53
C TRP A 167 0.05 3.46 1.72
N GLY A 168 -0.01 3.03 0.46
CA GLY A 168 -1.21 3.16 -0.36
C GLY A 168 -2.37 2.34 0.20
N PRO A 169 -3.63 2.71 -0.12
CA PRO A 169 -4.78 1.87 0.18
C PRO A 169 -4.58 0.49 -0.42
N MET A 170 -4.56 -0.53 0.44
CA MET A 170 -4.44 -1.92 0.01
C MET A 170 -5.77 -2.38 -0.59
N THR A 171 -5.95 -2.14 -1.88
CA THR A 171 -7.07 -2.74 -2.63
C THR A 171 -6.75 -4.21 -2.93
N THR A 172 -7.78 -5.02 -3.18
CA THR A 172 -7.58 -6.43 -3.57
C THR A 172 -6.69 -6.55 -4.82
N ASP A 173 -6.73 -5.57 -5.72
CA ASP A 173 -5.94 -5.58 -6.95
C ASP A 173 -4.47 -5.26 -6.66
N ILE A 174 -4.18 -4.30 -5.78
CA ILE A 174 -2.81 -4.01 -5.34
C ILE A 174 -2.24 -5.18 -4.54
N GLN A 175 -3.06 -5.84 -3.70
CA GLN A 175 -2.64 -7.03 -2.96
C GLN A 175 -2.29 -8.17 -3.92
N ARG A 176 -3.17 -8.52 -4.86
CA ARG A 176 -2.89 -9.54 -5.89
C ARG A 176 -1.68 -9.18 -6.75
N ALA A 177 -1.49 -7.90 -7.07
CA ALA A 177 -0.33 -7.42 -7.81
C ALA A 177 0.97 -7.63 -7.02
N ASN A 178 0.97 -7.32 -5.71
CA ASN A 178 2.10 -7.56 -4.84
C ASN A 178 2.39 -9.06 -4.70
N ASP A 179 1.37 -9.88 -4.47
CA ASP A 179 1.51 -11.33 -4.32
C ASP A 179 2.07 -11.98 -5.61
N ALA A 180 1.64 -11.48 -6.78
CA ALA A 180 2.16 -11.93 -8.06
C ALA A 180 3.64 -11.53 -8.29
N ASP A 181 4.04 -10.36 -7.81
CA ASP A 181 5.39 -9.81 -7.98
C ASP A 181 6.38 -10.36 -6.93
N GLU A 182 5.89 -10.69 -5.73
CA GLU A 182 6.66 -11.33 -4.64
C GLU A 182 6.69 -12.86 -4.75
N GLY A 183 5.76 -13.44 -5.52
CA GLY A 183 5.61 -14.87 -5.74
C GLY A 183 6.77 -15.47 -6.52
N ASP A 184 7.89 -15.70 -5.86
CA ASP A 184 8.99 -16.52 -6.36
C ASP A 184 8.96 -17.89 -5.65
N TYR A 185 8.68 -18.93 -6.44
CA TYR A 185 8.90 -20.38 -6.21
C TYR A 185 8.06 -21.11 -5.14
N LYS A 186 6.92 -21.64 -5.57
CA LYS A 186 6.68 -23.08 -5.36
C LYS A 186 6.52 -23.76 -6.70
N ASN A 187 7.33 -24.80 -6.88
CA ASN A 187 7.21 -25.81 -7.93
C ASN A 187 5.94 -26.62 -7.70
N ASP A 188 4.77 -25.98 -7.75
CA ASP A 188 3.46 -26.62 -7.53
C ASP A 188 2.80 -26.96 -8.88
N LEU A 189 3.64 -27.36 -9.83
CA LEU A 189 3.22 -28.15 -10.99
C LEU A 189 3.31 -29.65 -10.69
N SER A 190 3.33 -30.05 -9.42
CA SER A 190 2.69 -31.30 -9.04
C SER A 190 1.19 -31.04 -9.06
N THR A 191 0.51 -31.49 -10.12
CA THR A 191 -0.89 -31.88 -10.05
C THR A 191 -1.01 -32.97 -8.99
N ASP A 192 -1.03 -32.58 -7.72
CA ASP A 192 -1.55 -33.42 -6.68
C ASP A 192 -3.06 -33.36 -6.86
N THR A 193 -3.59 -34.46 -7.38
CA THR A 193 -5.03 -34.72 -7.39
C THR A 193 -5.42 -34.94 -5.94
N SER A 194 -5.39 -33.86 -5.14
CA SER A 194 -5.93 -33.86 -3.80
C SER A 194 -7.36 -33.37 -3.92
N GLU A 195 -8.26 -34.27 -3.53
CA GLU A 195 -9.71 -34.16 -3.56
C GLU A 195 -10.22 -32.79 -3.05
N PRO A 196 -11.39 -32.33 -3.52
CA PRO A 196 -11.94 -31.05 -3.08
C PRO A 196 -12.03 -31.01 -1.55
N LYS A 197 -11.35 -30.03 -0.94
CA LYS A 197 -11.48 -29.74 0.48
C LYS A 197 -12.91 -29.25 0.74
N ASP A 198 -13.71 -30.12 1.33
CA ASP A 198 -15.00 -29.78 1.92
C ASP A 198 -14.80 -28.71 3.00
N VAL A 199 -15.36 -27.52 2.77
CA VAL A 199 -15.32 -26.36 3.68
C VAL A 199 -16.61 -26.26 4.50
N THR A 200 -17.15 -27.40 4.94
CA THR A 200 -18.21 -27.45 5.93
C THR A 200 -17.61 -27.22 7.33
N PRO A 201 -17.98 -26.14 8.05
CA PRO A 201 -17.54 -25.93 9.42
C PRO A 201 -18.06 -27.07 10.31
N GLY A 202 -17.16 -27.74 11.03
CA GLY A 202 -17.48 -28.83 11.94
C GLY A 202 -18.36 -28.38 13.10
N ALA A 203 -19.67 -28.47 12.91
CA ALA A 203 -20.64 -28.60 13.98
C ALA A 203 -21.12 -30.05 13.96
N SER A 204 -20.71 -30.84 14.96
CA SER A 204 -21.15 -32.22 15.13
C SER A 204 -22.67 -32.24 15.25
N LEU A 205 -23.35 -32.88 14.30
CA LEU A 205 -24.80 -33.05 14.25
C LEU A 205 -25.37 -33.79 15.49
N GLU A 206 -24.48 -34.47 16.23
CA GLU A 206 -24.76 -35.18 17.49
C GLU A 206 -25.00 -34.23 18.68
N GLN A 207 -24.55 -32.97 18.63
CA GLN A 207 -24.85 -31.99 19.68
C GLN A 207 -26.25 -31.37 19.58
N PHE A 208 -26.94 -31.55 18.44
CA PHE A 208 -28.27 -30.99 18.20
C PHE A 208 -29.42 -31.99 18.36
N LEU A 209 -29.15 -33.29 18.47
CA LEU A 209 -30.18 -34.34 18.46
C LEU A 209 -29.92 -35.41 19.53
N GLY A 210 -30.43 -35.16 20.75
CA GLY A 210 -30.47 -36.12 21.88
C GLY A 210 -29.80 -35.52 23.12
N GLU A 211 -30.44 -35.37 24.28
CA GLU A 211 -31.38 -36.27 24.94
C GLU A 211 -32.49 -35.48 25.67
N THR A 212 -33.73 -35.89 25.44
CA THR A 212 -34.86 -35.71 26.35
C THR A 212 -35.30 -37.12 26.73
N ASP A 213 -35.10 -37.56 27.98
CA ASP A 213 -36.19 -37.96 28.87
C ASP A 213 -35.73 -38.38 30.27
N GLN A 214 -36.65 -38.29 31.21
CA GLN A 214 -36.49 -38.39 32.67
C GLN A 214 -36.37 -39.82 33.21
N GLN A 215 -35.69 -40.00 34.37
CA GLN A 215 -36.14 -40.89 35.44
C GLN A 215 -35.50 -40.58 36.83
N GLN A 216 -36.16 -41.06 37.88
CA GLN A 216 -36.36 -40.44 39.21
C GLN A 216 -35.34 -40.79 40.34
N LYS A 217 -35.18 -39.82 41.26
CA LYS A 217 -34.96 -39.77 42.75
C LYS A 217 -34.99 -41.08 43.59
N PRO A 218 -34.43 -41.13 44.85
CA PRO A 218 -34.65 -40.11 45.91
C PRO A 218 -33.56 -39.83 47.00
N ALA A 219 -33.82 -38.69 47.69
CA ALA A 219 -33.50 -38.26 49.07
C ALA A 219 -32.02 -38.04 49.48
N THR A 220 -31.60 -36.97 50.19
CA THR A 220 -32.21 -36.36 51.39
C THR A 220 -31.64 -34.94 51.62
N LYS A 221 -32.47 -34.00 52.11
CA LYS A 221 -32.13 -32.66 52.66
C LYS A 221 -32.21 -32.71 54.19
N PRO A 222 -31.48 -31.85 54.96
CA PRO A 222 -31.97 -30.51 55.35
C PRO A 222 -30.84 -29.45 55.32
N ALA A 223 -30.97 -28.21 54.81
CA ALA A 223 -31.77 -27.02 55.24
C ALA A 223 -31.52 -26.59 56.71
N PRO A 224 -31.73 -25.30 57.11
CA PRO A 224 -31.60 -23.98 56.45
C PRO A 224 -30.92 -22.92 57.40
N LYS A 225 -30.62 -21.67 57.02
CA LYS A 225 -31.47 -20.44 57.16
C LYS A 225 -30.59 -19.18 56.94
N LYS A 226 -30.98 -18.24 56.05
CA LYS A 226 -31.59 -16.90 56.28
C LYS A 226 -30.60 -15.87 56.88
N LYS A 227 -30.55 -14.58 56.50
CA LYS A 227 -31.48 -13.68 55.77
C LYS A 227 -30.74 -12.33 55.55
N ALA A 228 -31.07 -11.62 54.45
CA ALA A 228 -31.44 -10.19 54.38
C ALA A 228 -30.40 -9.12 54.81
N GLU A 229 -30.32 -7.87 54.33
CA GLU A 229 -31.02 -7.00 53.37
C GLU A 229 -30.36 -5.62 53.67
N GLU A 230 -29.67 -5.00 52.72
CA GLU A 230 -30.12 -3.79 52.00
C GLU A 230 -30.15 -2.49 52.83
N ALA A 231 -29.41 -1.46 52.38
CA ALA A 231 -29.85 -0.04 52.28
C ALA A 231 -28.68 0.93 51.91
N LYS A 232 -28.86 1.71 50.84
CA LYS A 232 -28.20 3.02 50.54
C LYS A 232 -29.01 4.14 51.28
N PRO A 233 -28.97 5.47 50.96
CA PRO A 233 -28.07 6.37 50.20
C PRO A 233 -27.86 7.75 50.93
N ASN A 234 -27.49 8.81 50.18
CA ASN A 234 -27.55 10.27 50.43
C ASN A 234 -26.25 10.95 50.88
N ASP A 235 -25.89 12.18 50.47
CA ASP A 235 -26.38 13.12 49.45
C ASP A 235 -25.38 14.31 49.39
N LEU A 236 -25.57 15.19 48.39
CA LEU A 236 -25.26 16.64 48.32
C LEU A 236 -24.28 17.07 47.20
N LYS A 237 -24.88 17.51 46.09
CA LYS A 237 -24.43 18.61 45.20
C LYS A 237 -24.97 19.97 45.78
N PRO A 238 -24.98 21.16 45.11
CA PRO A 238 -24.33 21.65 43.87
C PRO A 238 -23.80 23.13 43.94
N ASP A 239 -23.23 23.60 42.82
CA ASP A 239 -23.33 24.94 42.15
C ASP A 239 -22.84 26.26 42.79
N VAL A 240 -22.03 27.06 42.05
CA VAL A 240 -22.21 28.52 41.83
C VAL A 240 -21.51 28.96 40.51
N THR A 241 -22.29 29.67 39.70
CA THR A 241 -22.11 30.44 38.46
C THR A 241 -21.14 31.66 38.49
N HIS A 242 -20.48 31.99 37.36
CA HIS A 242 -20.47 33.35 36.77
C HIS A 242 -19.83 33.41 35.36
N ASP A 243 -20.52 34.06 34.43
CA ASP A 243 -20.13 34.60 33.11
C ASP A 243 -20.21 36.15 33.24
N PRO A 244 -19.84 37.06 32.32
CA PRO A 244 -18.87 37.13 31.20
C PRO A 244 -17.84 38.28 31.42
N ASN A 245 -16.83 38.43 30.54
CA ASN A 245 -16.23 39.76 30.34
C ASN A 245 -16.01 40.02 28.84
N GLU A 246 -16.93 40.81 28.29
CA GLU A 246 -16.74 41.65 27.12
C GLU A 246 -15.58 42.63 27.36
N HIS A 247 -14.77 42.88 26.34
CA HIS A 247 -14.29 44.22 26.08
C HIS A 247 -14.45 44.52 24.59
N THR A 248 -15.44 45.36 24.32
CA THR A 248 -15.64 46.11 23.09
C THR A 248 -14.87 47.43 23.25
N GLU A 249 -13.99 47.76 22.30
CA GLU A 249 -13.74 49.16 21.93
C GLU A 249 -13.65 49.27 20.40
N GLN A 250 -14.70 49.84 19.82
CA GLN A 250 -14.70 50.50 18.51
C GLN A 250 -14.34 51.97 18.73
N THR A 251 -13.40 52.48 17.92
CA THR A 251 -13.30 53.87 17.43
C THR A 251 -12.16 53.85 16.40
N SER A 252 -12.16 54.44 15.22
CA SER A 252 -13.05 55.29 14.43
C SER A 252 -12.20 55.73 13.22
N LEU A 253 -12.81 55.91 12.03
CA LEU A 253 -12.49 56.86 10.94
C LEU A 253 -11.00 57.18 10.65
N SER A 254 -10.47 57.08 9.43
CA SER A 254 -10.98 57.73 8.21
C SER A 254 -10.30 57.15 6.95
N ASP A 255 -11.11 56.87 5.93
CA ASP A 255 -10.69 56.97 4.53
C ASP A 255 -10.42 58.45 4.23
N ASP A 256 -9.22 58.78 3.75
CA ASP A 256 -8.92 60.03 3.05
C ASP A 256 -7.88 59.73 1.95
N ASP A 257 -8.39 59.70 0.72
CA ASP A 257 -7.85 60.27 -0.51
C ASP A 257 -6.33 60.28 -0.78
N LEU A 258 -5.91 59.42 -1.75
CA LEU A 258 -5.33 59.71 -3.09
C LEU A 258 -4.24 60.82 -3.26
N PRO A 259 -3.46 60.90 -4.39
CA PRO A 259 -3.41 60.06 -5.60
C PRO A 259 -1.98 59.67 -6.09
N PHE A 260 -1.98 58.85 -7.16
CA PHE A 260 -1.03 58.74 -8.27
C PHE A 260 0.11 59.77 -8.39
N ASP A 261 1.36 59.27 -8.48
CA ASP A 261 2.24 59.34 -9.66
C ASP A 261 3.25 58.17 -9.62
#